data_AF-A0A2A4LUR7-F1
#
_entry.id   AF-A0A2A4LUR7-F1
#
_cell.length_a   1.000
_cell.length_b   1.000
_cell.length_c   1.000
_cell.angle_alpha   90.00
_cell.angle_beta   90.00
_cell.angle_gamma   90.00
#
_symmetry.space_group_name_H-M   'P 1'
#
loop_
_entity.id
_entity.type
_entity.pdbx_description
1 polymer ?
#
loop_
_entity_poly.entity_id
_entity_poly.type
_entity_poly.pdbx_seq_one_letter_code
_entity_poly.pdbx_strand_id
1 'polypeptide(L)'
;MGKNFILAVQVCVMYFRAFIISFCVLASLAMLGGAVLTGTAHAEPEKKTVLKKFKPASKKATAKTSKKKAIKKSTSKKQNSKKAKKKAPTKYVKMPAGNHYKKQPGIPTGAISRTRATNGSFEGKYRKIRDLIKTDAKLNAAIKSSAKKFGIEPVHIVGALVGEHTYNVDALDHIQTYFVKAASYFESAISFEYDGEHVTKFIKRPQFEKCDALKSSYHQWDCREDVWRAKFYGKKLDGKKWPKNRFGAVFFQPLYAGQTFGLGQLNPLTALRVDDLVRRTKGTRALNAKDAPQVYKTIMDPKSALDYMAAVIKTSITAYREVAGVDISKNPGITATLYNLGDVYDRAYALKKKRKRSKNIFPRENYYGWLVNKKLKELYTLVK
;
A
#
# COMPACT_ATOMS: atom_id res chain seq x y z
N MET A 1 25.49 2.04 67.34
CA MET A 1 24.61 1.98 66.15
C MET A 1 24.90 0.73 65.30
N GLY A 2 24.82 -0.49 65.86
CA GLY A 2 25.33 -1.69 65.17
C GLY A 2 24.34 -2.86 64.99
N LYS A 3 23.28 -2.97 65.80
CA LYS A 3 22.36 -4.12 65.75
C LYS A 3 21.13 -3.89 64.86
N ASN A 4 20.65 -2.64 64.76
CA ASN A 4 19.45 -2.33 63.98
C ASN A 4 19.71 -2.27 62.46
N PHE A 5 20.95 -2.04 62.03
CA PHE A 5 21.32 -2.00 60.61
C PHE A 5 21.43 -3.42 60.01
N ILE A 6 21.96 -4.38 60.77
CA ILE A 6 22.08 -5.78 60.34
C ILE A 6 20.69 -6.42 60.18
N LEU A 7 19.75 -6.09 61.08
CA LEU A 7 18.37 -6.59 60.99
C LEU A 7 17.65 -6.02 59.76
N ALA A 8 17.85 -4.74 59.42
CA ALA A 8 17.26 -4.12 58.25
C ALA A 8 17.79 -4.72 56.93
N VAL A 9 19.08 -5.04 56.86
CA VAL A 9 19.70 -5.67 55.67
C VAL A 9 19.23 -7.12 55.52
N GLN A 10 19.11 -7.89 56.61
CA GLN A 10 18.59 -9.27 56.54
C GLN A 10 17.13 -9.34 56.10
N VAL A 11 16.28 -8.41 56.58
CA VAL A 11 14.88 -8.32 56.14
C VAL A 11 14.82 -7.95 54.66
N CYS A 12 15.64 -7.01 54.18
CA CYS A 12 15.65 -6.62 52.76
C CYS A 12 16.09 -7.77 51.84
N VAL A 13 17.09 -8.58 52.24
CA VAL A 13 17.55 -9.74 51.48
C VAL A 13 16.51 -10.88 51.46
N MET A 14 15.75 -11.07 52.54
CA MET A 14 14.65 -12.05 52.57
C MET A 14 13.50 -11.65 51.63
N TYR A 15 13.10 -10.37 51.61
CA TYR A 15 12.06 -9.90 50.70
C TYR A 15 12.52 -9.94 49.23
N PHE A 16 13.81 -9.67 48.95
CA PHE A 16 14.35 -9.76 47.60
C PHE A 16 14.42 -11.21 47.08
N ARG A 17 14.76 -12.17 47.96
CA ARG A 17 14.73 -13.61 47.61
C ARG A 17 13.31 -14.14 47.41
N ALA A 18 12.34 -13.70 48.21
CA ALA A 18 10.93 -14.05 48.01
C ALA A 18 10.37 -13.50 46.68
N PHE A 19 10.78 -12.28 46.28
CA PHE A 19 10.34 -11.66 45.02
C PHE A 19 10.91 -12.38 43.79
N ILE A 20 12.18 -12.81 43.83
CA ILE A 20 12.81 -13.57 42.73
C ILE A 20 12.22 -14.98 42.60
N ILE A 21 11.94 -15.66 43.71
CA ILE A 21 11.32 -17.00 43.68
C ILE A 21 9.89 -16.92 43.13
N SER A 22 9.12 -15.89 43.50
CA SER A 22 7.77 -15.69 42.97
C SER A 22 7.77 -15.37 41.46
N PHE A 23 8.78 -14.65 40.95
CA PHE A 23 8.91 -14.36 39.53
C PHE A 23 9.35 -15.59 38.71
N CYS A 24 10.22 -16.44 39.26
CA CYS A 24 10.65 -17.69 38.60
C CYS A 24 9.53 -18.75 38.56
N VAL A 25 8.66 -18.82 39.58
CA VAL A 25 7.52 -19.74 39.58
C VAL A 25 6.42 -19.29 38.60
N LEU A 26 6.18 -17.98 38.46
CA LEU A 26 5.26 -17.43 37.45
C LEU A 26 5.79 -17.59 36.02
N ALA A 27 7.10 -17.48 35.79
CA ALA A 27 7.71 -17.75 34.48
C ALA A 27 7.68 -19.25 34.11
N SER A 28 7.72 -20.14 35.11
CA SER A 28 7.68 -21.59 34.88
C SER A 28 6.26 -22.12 34.64
N LEU A 29 5.23 -21.53 35.26
CA LEU A 29 3.82 -21.88 34.96
C LEU A 29 3.37 -21.39 33.57
N ALA A 30 3.95 -20.31 33.04
CA ALA A 30 3.66 -19.85 31.69
C ALA A 30 4.25 -20.76 30.58
N MET A 31 5.19 -21.64 30.92
CA MET A 31 5.87 -22.54 29.99
C MET A 31 5.21 -23.93 29.88
N LEU A 32 4.23 -24.26 30.74
CA LEU A 32 3.58 -25.59 30.78
C LEU A 32 2.11 -25.60 30.33
N GLY A 33 1.53 -24.46 29.94
CA GLY A 33 0.11 -24.31 29.59
C GLY A 33 -0.21 -23.97 28.13
N GLY A 34 0.73 -24.13 27.19
CA GLY A 34 0.55 -23.79 25.78
C GLY A 34 0.21 -24.99 24.92
N ALA A 35 -1.07 -25.40 24.89
CA ALA A 35 -1.55 -26.36 23.91
C ALA A 35 -1.24 -25.86 22.49
N VAL A 36 -0.52 -26.69 21.75
CA VAL A 36 -0.12 -26.50 20.36
C VAL A 36 -1.36 -26.46 19.46
N LEU A 37 -1.80 -25.25 19.09
CA LEU A 37 -2.69 -25.03 17.95
C LEU A 37 -1.85 -24.57 16.77
N THR A 38 -1.34 -25.55 16.01
CA THR A 38 -0.71 -25.33 14.71
C THR A 38 -1.75 -24.83 13.70
N GLY A 39 -1.97 -23.52 13.67
CA GLY A 39 -2.69 -22.83 12.60
C GLY A 39 -1.82 -22.79 11.34
N THR A 40 -1.88 -23.85 10.55
CA THR A 40 -1.27 -23.91 9.21
C THR A 40 -1.95 -22.87 8.32
N ALA A 41 -1.22 -21.80 7.96
CA ALA A 41 -1.62 -20.90 6.89
C ALA A 41 -1.63 -21.67 5.56
N HIS A 42 -2.78 -22.26 5.25
CA HIS A 42 -3.04 -22.93 3.98
C HIS A 42 -3.03 -21.88 2.86
N ALA A 43 -1.98 -21.96 2.03
CA ALA A 43 -1.97 -21.36 0.71
C ALA A 43 -2.95 -22.15 -0.17
N GLU A 44 -4.06 -21.53 -0.56
CA GLU A 44 -5.04 -22.11 -1.47
C GLU A 44 -4.45 -22.21 -2.90
N PRO A 45 -4.67 -23.32 -3.63
CA PRO A 45 -4.05 -23.56 -4.93
C PRO A 45 -4.79 -22.87 -6.08
N GLU A 46 -4.06 -22.18 -6.96
CA GLU A 46 -4.58 -21.68 -8.22
C GLU A 46 -5.01 -22.83 -9.16
N LYS A 47 -6.29 -22.83 -9.54
CA LYS A 47 -6.85 -23.73 -10.55
C LYS A 47 -6.18 -23.52 -11.91
N LYS A 48 -5.49 -24.56 -12.38
CA LYS A 48 -5.03 -24.72 -13.78
C LYS A 48 -6.23 -24.60 -14.72
N THR A 49 -6.20 -23.61 -15.62
CA THR A 49 -7.12 -23.57 -16.76
C THR A 49 -6.40 -24.06 -18.02
N VAL A 50 -6.98 -25.09 -18.60
CA VAL A 50 -6.55 -25.88 -19.76
C VAL A 50 -6.34 -25.00 -21.00
N LEU A 51 -5.16 -25.12 -21.64
CA LEU A 51 -4.92 -24.64 -23.00
C LEU A 51 -5.71 -25.51 -23.99
N LYS A 52 -6.71 -24.93 -24.66
CA LYS A 52 -7.22 -25.45 -25.93
C LYS A 52 -6.51 -24.77 -27.09
N LYS A 53 -5.86 -25.61 -27.92
CA LYS A 53 -5.22 -25.28 -29.19
C LYS A 53 -6.24 -24.68 -30.17
N PHE A 54 -5.86 -23.61 -30.87
CA PHE A 54 -6.52 -23.18 -32.11
C PHE A 54 -5.44 -22.93 -33.17
N LYS A 55 -5.54 -23.67 -34.28
CA LYS A 55 -4.75 -23.50 -35.51
C LYS A 55 -5.30 -22.32 -36.34
N PRO A 56 -4.50 -21.74 -37.25
CA PRO A 56 -4.86 -20.52 -37.98
C PRO A 56 -5.64 -20.85 -39.28
N ALA A 57 -6.55 -19.95 -39.67
CA ALA A 57 -7.15 -19.95 -41.00
C ALA A 57 -6.73 -18.68 -41.75
N SER A 58 -6.47 -18.90 -43.04
CA SER A 58 -5.76 -18.05 -43.98
C SER A 58 -6.59 -16.91 -44.61
N LYS A 59 -5.83 -15.91 -45.06
CA LYS A 59 -6.07 -14.92 -46.13
C LYS A 59 -7.26 -15.19 -47.08
N LYS A 60 -7.97 -14.11 -47.42
CA LYS A 60 -8.10 -13.65 -48.83
C LYS A 60 -8.44 -12.16 -48.89
N ALA A 61 -7.68 -11.46 -49.70
CA ALA A 61 -7.88 -10.10 -50.12
C ALA A 61 -8.75 -10.07 -51.38
N THR A 62 -9.51 -9.00 -51.58
CA THR A 62 -9.85 -8.49 -52.91
C THR A 62 -10.10 -6.99 -52.82
N ALA A 63 -9.33 -6.26 -53.61
CA ALA A 63 -9.55 -4.87 -53.95
C ALA A 63 -10.70 -4.75 -54.95
N LYS A 64 -11.43 -3.63 -54.94
CA LYS A 64 -11.91 -3.00 -56.17
C LYS A 64 -12.25 -1.52 -55.98
N THR A 65 -11.59 -0.77 -56.86
CA THR A 65 -11.65 0.64 -57.25
C THR A 65 -13.06 1.13 -57.58
N SER A 66 -13.35 2.41 -57.34
CA SER A 66 -13.82 3.33 -58.40
C SER A 66 -14.03 4.77 -57.89
N LYS A 67 -13.45 5.69 -58.66
CA LYS A 67 -13.64 7.14 -58.61
C LYS A 67 -15.04 7.50 -59.11
N LYS A 68 -15.66 8.56 -58.57
CA LYS A 68 -16.44 9.51 -59.37
C LYS A 68 -16.39 10.91 -58.75
N LYS A 69 -15.88 11.84 -59.56
CA LYS A 69 -15.79 13.28 -59.37
C LYS A 69 -17.10 13.88 -59.86
N ALA A 70 -17.72 14.79 -59.12
CA ALA A 70 -18.73 15.70 -59.65
C ALA A 70 -18.64 17.04 -58.91
N ILE A 71 -18.40 18.08 -59.68
CA ILE A 71 -18.39 19.49 -59.29
C ILE A 71 -19.75 20.05 -59.73
N LYS A 72 -20.49 20.74 -58.84
CA LYS A 72 -21.06 22.07 -59.11
C LYS A 72 -21.88 22.65 -57.94
N LYS A 73 -21.66 23.96 -57.80
CA LYS A 73 -22.56 25.05 -57.36
C LYS A 73 -22.82 25.27 -55.87
N SER A 74 -22.12 26.32 -55.43
CA SER A 74 -22.51 27.34 -54.46
C SER A 74 -24.02 27.57 -54.31
N THR A 75 -24.48 27.58 -53.06
CA THR A 75 -25.43 28.57 -52.55
C THR A 75 -25.20 28.71 -51.05
N SER A 76 -24.99 29.95 -50.62
CA SER A 76 -24.81 30.33 -49.23
C SER A 76 -26.12 30.17 -48.46
N LYS A 77 -26.11 29.39 -47.38
CA LYS A 77 -27.10 29.53 -46.31
C LYS A 77 -26.39 29.46 -44.95
N LYS A 78 -26.44 30.59 -44.25
CA LYS A 78 -26.10 30.78 -42.84
C LYS A 78 -26.63 29.59 -42.02
N GLN A 79 -25.73 28.83 -41.40
CA GLN A 79 -26.06 27.98 -40.26
C GLN A 79 -24.98 28.15 -39.19
N ASN A 80 -25.44 28.68 -38.06
CA ASN A 80 -24.74 28.69 -36.78
C ASN A 80 -24.25 27.28 -36.44
N SER A 81 -22.94 27.04 -36.53
CA SER A 81 -22.32 25.84 -35.96
C SER A 81 -21.31 26.26 -34.89
N LYS A 82 -21.69 25.97 -33.63
CA LYS A 82 -20.77 25.93 -32.50
C LYS A 82 -19.60 25.03 -32.90
N LYS A 83 -18.44 25.64 -33.12
CA LYS A 83 -17.18 24.96 -33.41
C LYS A 83 -16.77 24.18 -32.16
N ALA A 84 -17.29 22.97 -32.02
CA ALA A 84 -16.78 21.99 -31.09
C ALA A 84 -15.30 21.77 -31.48
N LYS A 85 -14.39 22.38 -30.71
CA LYS A 85 -12.96 22.07 -30.77
C LYS A 85 -12.84 20.56 -30.60
N LYS A 86 -12.62 19.82 -31.70
CA LYS A 86 -12.19 18.42 -31.67
C LYS A 86 -10.91 18.39 -30.86
N LYS A 87 -11.01 18.10 -29.56
CA LYS A 87 -9.85 17.79 -28.72
C LYS A 87 -9.12 16.65 -29.41
N ALA A 88 -7.81 16.81 -29.60
CA ALA A 88 -6.94 15.73 -30.02
C ALA A 88 -7.25 14.47 -29.19
N PRO A 89 -7.25 13.26 -29.79
CA PRO A 89 -7.61 12.05 -29.07
C PRO A 89 -6.74 11.93 -27.83
N THR A 90 -7.37 11.90 -26.66
CA THR A 90 -6.64 11.76 -25.39
C THR A 90 -5.90 10.43 -25.41
N LYS A 91 -4.57 10.46 -25.14
CA LYS A 91 -3.70 9.28 -25.08
C LYS A 91 -4.24 8.16 -24.16
N TYR A 92 -5.14 8.51 -23.24
CA TYR A 92 -5.74 7.65 -22.24
C TYR A 92 -7.27 7.81 -22.20
N VAL A 93 -7.94 6.77 -21.71
CA VAL A 93 -9.39 6.74 -21.46
C VAL A 93 -9.64 7.14 -20.01
N LYS A 94 -10.54 8.09 -19.77
CA LYS A 94 -10.94 8.48 -18.41
C LYS A 94 -11.86 7.42 -17.81
N MET A 95 -11.54 6.98 -16.59
CA MET A 95 -12.41 6.10 -15.82
C MET A 95 -13.50 6.92 -15.13
N PRO A 96 -14.78 6.50 -15.21
CA PRO A 96 -15.86 7.11 -14.43
C PRO A 96 -15.62 7.01 -12.91
N ALA A 97 -16.19 7.94 -12.16
CA ALA A 97 -16.24 7.85 -10.70
C ALA A 97 -17.25 6.79 -10.23
N GLY A 98 -17.13 6.35 -8.98
CA GLY A 98 -18.09 5.46 -8.34
C GLY A 98 -17.83 3.98 -8.61
N ASN A 99 -18.76 3.16 -8.11
CA ASN A 99 -18.60 1.70 -8.06
C ASN A 99 -18.88 1.02 -9.40
N HIS A 100 -17.93 0.20 -9.83
CA HIS A 100 -18.09 -0.68 -10.98
C HIS A 100 -18.64 -2.06 -10.58
N TYR A 101 -18.49 -2.48 -9.31
CA TYR A 101 -19.22 -3.61 -8.73
C TYR A 101 -20.54 -3.17 -8.09
N LYS A 102 -21.63 -3.90 -8.38
CA LYS A 102 -22.97 -3.63 -7.78
C LYS A 102 -23.01 -3.90 -6.27
N LYS A 103 -22.27 -4.91 -5.81
CA LYS A 103 -22.18 -5.32 -4.41
C LYS A 103 -20.73 -5.23 -3.94
N GLN A 104 -20.54 -5.02 -2.65
CA GLN A 104 -19.20 -4.98 -2.07
C GLN A 104 -18.50 -6.33 -2.26
N PRO A 105 -17.24 -6.34 -2.75
CA PRO A 105 -16.42 -7.55 -2.70
C PRO A 105 -16.27 -8.07 -1.27
N GLY A 106 -16.04 -9.38 -1.12
CA GLY A 106 -15.89 -10.01 0.19
C GLY A 106 -14.79 -9.36 1.03
N ILE A 107 -15.10 -9.13 2.31
CA ILE A 107 -14.14 -8.60 3.29
C ILE A 107 -13.30 -9.78 3.81
N PRO A 108 -11.96 -9.70 3.82
CA PRO A 108 -11.12 -10.79 4.31
C PRO A 108 -11.40 -11.15 5.77
N THR A 109 -11.34 -12.45 6.09
CA THR A 109 -11.59 -12.99 7.44
C THR A 109 -10.73 -12.33 8.52
N GLY A 110 -9.47 -11.98 8.20
CA GLY A 110 -8.59 -11.29 9.15
C GLY A 110 -9.12 -9.91 9.57
N ALA A 111 -9.73 -9.15 8.66
CA ALA A 111 -10.34 -7.85 8.99
C ALA A 111 -11.60 -8.03 9.87
N ILE A 112 -12.39 -9.08 9.59
CA ILE A 112 -13.57 -9.43 10.37
C ILE A 112 -13.17 -9.84 11.79
N SER A 113 -12.20 -10.76 11.91
CA SER A 113 -11.68 -11.25 13.19
C SER A 113 -11.14 -10.11 14.06
N ARG A 114 -10.28 -9.23 13.51
CA ARG A 114 -9.74 -8.08 14.27
C ARG A 114 -10.83 -7.13 14.75
N THR A 115 -11.83 -6.86 13.92
CA THR A 115 -12.92 -5.94 14.29
C THR A 115 -13.83 -6.55 15.36
N ARG A 116 -14.07 -7.87 15.31
CA ARG A 116 -14.80 -8.59 16.36
C ARG A 116 -14.02 -8.66 17.66
N ALA A 117 -12.70 -8.82 17.61
CA ALA A 117 -11.84 -8.89 18.80
C ALA A 117 -11.89 -7.61 19.66
N THR A 118 -12.24 -6.46 19.08
CA THR A 118 -12.43 -5.20 19.80
C THR A 118 -13.91 -4.88 20.06
N ASN A 119 -14.82 -5.86 19.92
CA ASN A 119 -16.29 -5.67 19.96
C ASN A 119 -16.79 -4.52 19.07
N GLY A 120 -16.08 -4.26 17.96
CA GLY A 120 -16.32 -3.14 17.08
C GLY A 120 -17.21 -3.48 15.88
N SER A 121 -17.49 -2.47 15.06
CA SER A 121 -18.12 -2.64 13.75
C SER A 121 -17.41 -1.82 12.69
N PHE A 122 -17.45 -2.27 11.43
CA PHE A 122 -16.87 -1.50 10.32
C PHE A 122 -17.52 -0.13 10.17
N GLU A 123 -18.84 -0.01 10.36
CA GLU A 123 -19.50 1.30 10.32
C GLU A 123 -19.07 2.20 11.49
N GLY A 124 -18.86 1.64 12.69
CA GLY A 124 -18.31 2.37 13.83
C GLY A 124 -16.92 2.91 13.54
N LYS A 125 -16.03 2.07 13.00
CA LYS A 125 -14.67 2.46 12.60
C LYS A 125 -14.68 3.51 11.48
N TYR A 126 -15.55 3.35 10.49
CA TYR A 126 -15.79 4.35 9.43
C TYR A 126 -16.17 5.71 10.02
N ARG A 127 -17.14 5.75 10.95
CA ARG A 127 -17.56 7.00 11.60
C ARG A 127 -16.41 7.66 12.36
N LYS A 128 -15.62 6.88 13.12
CA LYS A 128 -14.46 7.41 13.87
C LYS A 128 -13.47 8.15 12.95
N ILE A 129 -13.00 7.52 11.86
CA ILE A 129 -12.05 8.17 10.95
C ILE A 129 -12.67 9.35 10.19
N ARG A 130 -13.93 9.23 9.76
CA ARG A 130 -14.66 10.33 9.11
C ARG A 130 -14.76 11.54 10.05
N ASP A 131 -15.17 11.31 11.29
CA ASP A 131 -15.37 12.38 12.27
C ASP A 131 -14.04 13.02 12.65
N LEU A 132 -12.97 12.23 12.83
CA LEU A 132 -11.62 12.76 13.01
C LEU A 132 -11.19 13.70 11.88
N ILE A 133 -11.36 13.30 10.61
CA ILE A 133 -11.00 14.15 9.45
C ILE A 133 -11.89 15.41 9.38
N LYS A 134 -13.15 15.30 9.80
CA LYS A 134 -14.11 16.40 9.80
C LYS A 134 -13.81 17.43 10.89
N THR A 135 -13.46 16.99 12.09
CA THR A 135 -13.31 17.86 13.27
C THR A 135 -11.88 18.38 13.45
N ASP A 136 -10.87 17.64 13.03
CA ASP A 136 -9.48 18.08 13.12
C ASP A 136 -9.09 18.95 11.92
N ALA A 137 -9.19 20.28 12.11
CA ALA A 137 -8.82 21.27 11.11
C ALA A 137 -7.34 21.21 10.70
N LYS A 138 -6.44 20.81 11.61
CA LYS A 138 -5.00 20.69 11.32
C LYS A 138 -4.74 19.51 10.40
N LEU A 139 -5.35 18.36 10.70
CA LEU A 139 -5.30 17.17 9.84
C LEU A 139 -5.89 17.49 8.46
N ASN A 140 -7.06 18.15 8.43
CA ASN A 140 -7.71 18.54 7.19
C ASN A 140 -6.82 19.42 6.30
N ALA A 141 -6.23 20.46 6.88
CA ALA A 141 -5.27 21.33 6.21
C ALA A 141 -4.04 20.57 5.72
N ALA A 142 -3.50 19.64 6.52
CA ALA A 142 -2.37 18.82 6.14
C ALA A 142 -2.69 17.88 4.96
N ILE A 143 -3.89 17.29 4.92
CA ILE A 143 -4.39 16.48 3.80
C ILE A 143 -4.46 17.34 2.53
N LYS A 144 -5.11 18.51 2.60
CA LYS A 144 -5.24 19.42 1.45
C LYS A 144 -3.88 19.90 0.95
N SER A 145 -2.98 20.28 1.86
CA SER A 145 -1.62 20.72 1.55
C SER A 145 -0.83 19.63 0.82
N SER A 146 -0.84 18.40 1.35
CA SER A 146 -0.13 17.27 0.75
C SER A 146 -0.71 16.94 -0.62
N ALA A 147 -2.04 16.83 -0.74
CA ALA A 147 -2.70 16.58 -2.03
C ALA A 147 -2.34 17.62 -3.10
N LYS A 148 -2.29 18.91 -2.73
CA LYS A 148 -1.88 20.01 -3.61
C LYS A 148 -0.44 19.83 -4.12
N LYS A 149 0.52 19.53 -3.24
CA LYS A 149 1.94 19.33 -3.62
C LYS A 149 2.11 18.23 -4.68
N PHE A 150 1.38 17.13 -4.55
CA PHE A 150 1.48 15.99 -5.47
C PHE A 150 0.51 16.07 -6.67
N GLY A 151 -0.31 17.12 -6.74
CA GLY A 151 -1.28 17.33 -7.82
C GLY A 151 -2.30 16.21 -7.92
N ILE A 152 -2.93 15.87 -6.79
CA ILE A 152 -4.06 14.93 -6.68
C ILE A 152 -5.20 15.61 -5.92
N GLU A 153 -6.45 15.16 -6.12
CA GLU A 153 -7.58 15.66 -5.31
C GLU A 153 -7.48 15.13 -3.86
N PRO A 154 -7.72 15.96 -2.82
CA PRO A 154 -7.59 15.55 -1.42
C PRO A 154 -8.43 14.32 -1.04
N VAL A 155 -9.57 14.12 -1.72
CA VAL A 155 -10.46 12.97 -1.51
C VAL A 155 -9.76 11.62 -1.73
N HIS A 156 -8.68 11.58 -2.50
CA HIS A 156 -7.89 10.37 -2.70
C HIS A 156 -7.14 9.96 -1.42
N ILE A 157 -6.57 10.92 -0.69
CA ILE A 157 -5.91 10.67 0.60
C ILE A 157 -6.97 10.28 1.63
N VAL A 158 -8.10 11.00 1.68
CA VAL A 158 -9.25 10.66 2.55
C VAL A 158 -9.74 9.24 2.27
N GLY A 159 -9.88 8.85 1.01
CA GLY A 159 -10.29 7.50 0.63
C GLY A 159 -9.34 6.42 1.12
N ALA A 160 -8.02 6.65 1.03
CA ALA A 160 -7.02 5.74 1.58
C ALA A 160 -7.13 5.63 3.12
N LEU A 161 -7.20 6.76 3.82
CA LEU A 161 -7.39 6.79 5.28
C LEU A 161 -8.66 6.05 5.71
N VAL A 162 -9.78 6.32 5.04
CA VAL A 162 -11.06 5.68 5.32
C VAL A 162 -10.98 4.16 5.11
N GLY A 163 -10.36 3.71 4.02
CA GLY A 163 -10.18 2.28 3.78
C GLY A 163 -9.34 1.61 4.88
N GLU A 164 -8.17 2.16 5.17
CA GLU A 164 -7.22 1.62 6.16
C GLU A 164 -7.84 1.58 7.57
N HIS A 165 -8.44 2.69 8.02
CA HIS A 165 -8.99 2.78 9.36
C HIS A 165 -10.38 2.15 9.51
N THR A 166 -11.05 1.80 8.42
CA THR A 166 -12.27 0.98 8.52
C THR A 166 -11.90 -0.49 8.68
N TYR A 167 -11.02 -1.00 7.82
CA TYR A 167 -10.84 -2.45 7.67
C TYR A 167 -9.54 -3.02 8.23
N ASN A 168 -8.54 -2.19 8.55
CA ASN A 168 -7.25 -2.67 9.07
C ASN A 168 -7.06 -2.37 10.55
N VAL A 169 -7.02 -1.08 10.90
CA VAL A 169 -6.72 -0.54 12.25
C VAL A 169 -7.82 0.40 12.72
N ASP A 170 -7.89 0.77 14.00
CA ASP A 170 -8.76 1.85 14.49
C ASP A 170 -7.97 3.18 14.48
N ALA A 171 -8.64 4.31 14.21
CA ALA A 171 -8.00 5.62 14.00
C ALA A 171 -7.60 6.33 15.31
N LEU A 172 -8.38 6.15 16.37
CA LEU A 172 -8.23 6.94 17.61
C LEU A 172 -7.32 6.26 18.64
N ASP A 173 -7.40 4.94 18.77
CA ASP A 173 -6.72 4.18 19.83
C ASP A 173 -5.19 4.10 19.67
N HIS A 174 -4.64 4.67 18.59
CA HIS A 174 -3.28 4.36 18.17
C HIS A 174 -2.38 5.54 17.85
N ILE A 175 -2.87 6.79 17.75
CA ILE A 175 -1.96 7.92 17.45
C ILE A 175 -0.91 8.08 18.56
N GLN A 176 -1.34 8.05 19.84
CA GLN A 176 -0.41 8.09 20.98
C GLN A 176 0.49 6.85 21.02
N THR A 177 -0.08 5.66 20.82
CA THR A 177 0.68 4.40 20.74
C THR A 177 1.71 4.39 19.61
N TYR A 178 1.42 5.05 18.48
CA TYR A 178 2.37 5.19 17.37
C TYR A 178 3.51 6.12 17.71
N PHE A 179 3.28 7.21 18.45
CA PHE A 179 4.36 8.06 18.93
C PHE A 179 5.27 7.31 19.91
N VAL A 180 4.71 6.53 20.83
CA VAL A 180 5.50 5.69 21.75
C VAL A 180 6.29 4.63 21.00
N LYS A 181 5.67 3.95 20.01
CA LYS A 181 6.39 3.01 19.14
C LYS A 181 7.48 3.71 18.34
N ALA A 182 7.22 4.92 17.82
CA ALA A 182 8.22 5.69 17.10
C ALA A 182 9.43 6.02 17.98
N ALA A 183 9.20 6.47 19.22
CA ALA A 183 10.25 6.71 20.20
C ALA A 183 11.13 5.46 20.42
N SER A 184 10.51 4.29 20.65
CA SER A 184 11.28 3.06 20.81
C SER A 184 12.06 2.66 19.55
N TYR A 185 11.59 3.03 18.36
CA TYR A 185 12.31 2.83 17.10
C TYR A 185 13.48 3.80 16.87
N PHE A 186 13.49 4.95 17.55
CA PHE A 186 14.62 5.89 17.49
C PHE A 186 15.79 5.49 18.36
N GLU A 187 15.48 4.93 19.53
CA GLU A 187 16.47 4.56 20.53
C GLU A 187 16.98 3.13 20.35
N SER A 188 16.35 2.34 19.48
CA SER A 188 16.75 0.96 19.19
C SER A 188 17.74 0.86 18.03
N ALA A 189 18.63 -0.14 18.10
CA ALA A 189 19.56 -0.53 17.05
C ALA A 189 18.85 -1.26 15.89
N ILE A 190 17.71 -0.73 15.42
CA ILE A 190 16.94 -1.37 14.36
C ILE A 190 17.67 -1.26 13.03
N SER A 191 17.72 -2.41 12.37
CA SER A 191 18.37 -2.62 11.09
C SER A 191 17.38 -3.30 10.14
N PHE A 192 17.42 -2.95 8.86
CA PHE A 192 16.68 -3.68 7.84
C PHE A 192 17.47 -4.91 7.44
N GLU A 193 17.29 -6.00 8.17
CA GLU A 193 18.07 -7.22 8.01
C GLU A 193 17.24 -8.48 8.16
N TYR A 194 17.81 -9.58 7.67
CA TYR A 194 17.29 -10.92 7.91
C TYR A 194 18.46 -11.83 8.27
N ASP A 195 18.36 -12.52 9.42
CA ASP A 195 19.36 -13.50 9.85
C ASP A 195 20.78 -12.90 9.88
N GLY A 196 20.91 -11.72 10.50
CA GLY A 196 22.15 -10.95 10.62
C GLY A 196 22.64 -10.30 9.32
N GLU A 197 21.93 -10.45 8.20
CA GLU A 197 22.31 -9.86 6.92
C GLU A 197 21.47 -8.62 6.58
N HIS A 198 22.12 -7.45 6.61
CA HIS A 198 21.51 -6.18 6.20
C HIS A 198 21.06 -6.19 4.73
N VAL A 199 19.89 -5.63 4.44
CA VAL A 199 19.26 -5.62 3.11
C VAL A 199 20.14 -5.00 2.05
N THR A 200 20.91 -3.97 2.39
CA THR A 200 21.83 -3.31 1.45
C THR A 200 23.05 -4.15 1.10
N LYS A 201 23.46 -5.06 1.98
CA LYS A 201 24.42 -6.11 1.64
C LYS A 201 23.72 -7.19 0.81
N PHE A 202 22.51 -7.56 1.20
CA PHE A 202 21.76 -8.62 0.55
C PHE A 202 21.53 -8.37 -0.95
N ILE A 203 21.08 -7.16 -1.28
CA ILE A 203 20.76 -6.73 -2.66
C ILE A 203 22.00 -6.45 -3.52
N LYS A 204 23.22 -6.69 -3.01
CA LYS A 204 24.47 -6.58 -3.80
C LYS A 204 24.88 -7.88 -4.48
N ARG A 205 24.14 -8.97 -4.28
CA ARG A 205 24.41 -10.22 -4.98
C ARG A 205 24.16 -10.11 -6.50
N PRO A 206 24.82 -10.93 -7.34
CA PRO A 206 24.71 -10.86 -8.80
C PRO A 206 23.28 -10.94 -9.35
N GLN A 207 22.38 -11.67 -8.67
CA GLN A 207 20.98 -11.81 -9.10
C GLN A 207 20.24 -10.46 -9.16
N PHE A 208 20.72 -9.44 -8.44
CA PHE A 208 20.12 -8.11 -8.36
C PHE A 208 20.76 -7.07 -9.29
N GLU A 209 21.87 -7.37 -9.99
CA GLU A 209 22.62 -6.41 -10.81
C GLU A 209 21.74 -5.65 -11.81
N LYS A 210 20.82 -6.37 -12.47
CA LYS A 210 19.86 -5.77 -13.41
C LYS A 210 18.97 -4.68 -12.81
N CYS A 211 18.75 -4.71 -11.50
CA CYS A 211 17.90 -3.74 -10.81
C CYS A 211 18.63 -2.40 -10.56
N ASP A 212 19.97 -2.42 -10.46
CA ASP A 212 20.76 -1.21 -10.19
C ASP A 212 20.81 -0.26 -11.40
N ALA A 213 20.57 -0.77 -12.62
CA ALA A 213 20.44 0.04 -13.83
C ALA A 213 19.15 0.89 -13.90
N LEU A 214 18.15 0.59 -13.06
CA LEU A 214 16.87 1.31 -13.05
C LEU A 214 17.04 2.64 -12.30
N LYS A 215 16.52 3.76 -12.84
CA LYS A 215 16.69 5.09 -12.23
C LYS A 215 15.63 5.45 -11.19
N SER A 216 14.43 4.90 -11.30
CA SER A 216 13.33 5.19 -10.37
C SER A 216 13.44 4.31 -9.14
N SER A 217 13.32 4.89 -7.95
CA SER A 217 13.32 4.12 -6.70
C SER A 217 12.22 3.08 -6.70
N TYR A 218 11.04 3.41 -7.25
CA TYR A 218 9.93 2.46 -7.37
C TYR A 218 10.38 1.23 -8.14
N HIS A 219 10.85 1.41 -9.38
CA HIS A 219 11.23 0.30 -10.26
C HIS A 219 12.44 -0.48 -9.74
N GLN A 220 13.39 0.17 -9.08
CA GLN A 220 14.52 -0.51 -8.43
C GLN A 220 14.03 -1.48 -7.34
N TRP A 221 13.18 -1.01 -6.42
CA TRP A 221 12.67 -1.84 -5.32
C TRP A 221 11.70 -2.92 -5.81
N ASP A 222 10.87 -2.62 -6.82
CA ASP A 222 9.99 -3.60 -7.46
C ASP A 222 10.81 -4.73 -8.11
N CYS A 223 11.85 -4.38 -8.87
CA CYS A 223 12.75 -5.35 -9.49
C CYS A 223 13.43 -6.24 -8.44
N ARG A 224 13.81 -5.69 -7.28
CA ARG A 224 14.39 -6.47 -6.17
C ARG A 224 13.37 -7.44 -5.58
N GLU A 225 12.10 -7.05 -5.43
CA GLU A 225 11.04 -7.98 -5.03
C GLU A 225 10.80 -9.09 -6.07
N ASP A 226 10.87 -8.77 -7.36
CA ASP A 226 10.75 -9.76 -8.43
C ASP A 226 11.90 -10.77 -8.39
N VAL A 227 13.14 -10.30 -8.18
CA VAL A 227 14.31 -11.17 -8.01
C VAL A 227 14.15 -12.03 -6.75
N TRP A 228 13.73 -11.44 -5.62
CA TRP A 228 13.41 -12.18 -4.40
C TRP A 228 12.42 -13.32 -4.66
N ARG A 229 11.28 -13.00 -5.29
CA ARG A 229 10.22 -13.98 -5.62
C ARG A 229 10.73 -15.08 -6.55
N ALA A 230 11.54 -14.71 -7.54
CA ALA A 230 12.04 -15.65 -8.54
C ALA A 230 13.17 -16.54 -8.03
N LYS A 231 14.03 -16.07 -7.13
CA LYS A 231 15.29 -16.74 -6.78
C LYS A 231 15.41 -17.17 -5.32
N PHE A 232 14.73 -16.50 -4.40
CA PHE A 232 14.91 -16.70 -2.96
C PHE A 232 13.65 -17.22 -2.26
N TYR A 233 12.46 -16.70 -2.57
CA TYR A 233 11.20 -17.04 -1.87
C TYR A 233 10.97 -18.55 -1.69
N GLY A 234 11.14 -19.05 -0.46
CA GLY A 234 10.97 -20.46 -0.11
C GLY A 234 11.98 -21.43 -0.73
N LYS A 235 13.05 -20.93 -1.37
CA LYS A 235 14.06 -21.73 -2.09
C LYS A 235 15.31 -21.95 -1.24
N LYS A 236 16.10 -22.95 -1.63
CA LYS A 236 17.45 -23.18 -1.10
C LYS A 236 18.46 -22.63 -2.11
N LEU A 237 19.40 -21.82 -1.65
CA LEU A 237 20.48 -21.26 -2.47
C LEU A 237 21.76 -21.27 -1.62
N ASP A 238 22.85 -21.80 -2.17
CA ASP A 238 24.16 -21.89 -1.50
C ASP A 238 24.07 -22.52 -0.10
N GLY A 239 23.31 -23.61 0.03
CA GLY A 239 23.10 -24.28 1.31
C GLY A 239 22.08 -23.62 2.25
N LYS A 240 21.78 -22.32 2.09
CA LYS A 240 20.84 -21.55 2.92
C LYS A 240 19.40 -21.70 2.42
N LYS A 241 18.47 -22.04 3.33
CA LYS A 241 17.02 -22.06 3.06
C LYS A 241 16.43 -20.68 3.35
N TRP A 242 15.74 -20.12 2.37
CA TRP A 242 15.12 -18.80 2.48
C TRP A 242 13.63 -18.92 2.85
N PRO A 243 13.09 -17.95 3.61
CA PRO A 243 11.71 -17.99 4.07
C PRO A 243 10.74 -17.88 2.89
N LYS A 244 9.62 -18.61 3.00
CA LYS A 244 8.48 -18.51 2.08
C LYS A 244 7.62 -17.29 2.47
N ASN A 245 8.21 -16.10 2.45
CA ASN A 245 7.58 -14.85 2.87
C ASN A 245 7.98 -13.68 1.94
N ARG A 246 7.17 -12.62 1.90
CA ARG A 246 7.40 -11.45 1.04
C ARG A 246 8.68 -10.70 1.43
N PHE A 247 9.42 -10.17 0.45
CA PHE A 247 10.69 -9.47 0.66
C PHE A 247 10.58 -8.35 1.71
N GLY A 248 9.54 -7.52 1.59
CA GLY A 248 9.23 -6.49 2.59
C GLY A 248 9.05 -7.00 4.01
N ALA A 249 8.46 -8.19 4.21
CA ALA A 249 8.31 -8.78 5.54
C ALA A 249 9.61 -9.39 6.07
N VAL A 250 10.45 -9.89 5.17
CA VAL A 250 11.70 -10.54 5.54
C VAL A 250 12.74 -9.51 6.01
N PHE A 251 12.87 -8.38 5.30
CA PHE A 251 13.94 -7.40 5.55
C PHE A 251 13.49 -6.10 6.22
N PHE A 252 12.23 -5.68 6.05
CA PHE A 252 11.79 -4.35 6.48
C PHE A 252 10.79 -4.38 7.65
N GLN A 253 10.66 -5.55 8.29
CA GLN A 253 9.74 -5.76 9.41
C GLN A 253 10.44 -6.53 10.55
N PRO A 254 11.58 -6.03 11.06
CA PRO A 254 12.49 -6.78 11.95
C PRO A 254 11.86 -7.15 13.30
N LEU A 255 10.86 -6.40 13.78
CA LEU A 255 10.21 -6.71 15.06
C LEU A 255 8.90 -7.49 14.93
N TYR A 256 8.09 -7.18 13.91
CA TYR A 256 6.76 -7.78 13.73
C TYR A 256 6.39 -7.85 12.26
N ALA A 257 6.26 -9.07 11.73
CA ALA A 257 5.79 -9.30 10.38
C ALA A 257 4.38 -8.73 10.17
N GLY A 258 4.18 -7.96 9.10
CA GLY A 258 2.90 -7.39 8.72
C GLY A 258 2.68 -5.93 9.09
N GLN A 259 3.53 -5.29 9.89
CA GLN A 259 3.23 -3.97 10.44
C GLN A 259 3.31 -2.82 9.41
N THR A 260 2.39 -1.89 9.61
CA THR A 260 2.24 -0.62 8.92
C THR A 260 2.07 0.46 9.99
N PHE A 261 2.51 1.68 9.70
CA PHE A 261 2.75 2.69 10.72
C PHE A 261 2.10 4.03 10.41
N GLY A 262 1.82 4.76 11.48
CA GLY A 262 1.26 6.11 11.44
C GLY A 262 -0.14 6.16 10.84
N LEU A 263 -0.63 7.38 10.67
CA LEU A 263 -1.95 7.63 10.11
C LEU A 263 -2.11 7.06 8.69
N GLY A 264 -1.01 6.95 7.93
CA GLY A 264 -1.05 6.41 6.58
C GLY A 264 -1.00 4.89 6.47
N GLN A 265 -0.75 4.16 7.57
CA GLN A 265 -0.47 2.72 7.52
C GLN A 265 0.58 2.38 6.44
N LEU A 266 1.68 3.11 6.44
CA LEU A 266 2.78 2.89 5.50
C LEU A 266 3.77 1.87 6.05
N ASN A 267 4.41 1.09 5.18
CA ASN A 267 5.57 0.28 5.55
C ASN A 267 6.87 0.90 4.97
N PRO A 268 8.05 0.57 5.53
CA PRO A 268 9.31 1.17 5.09
C PRO A 268 9.63 0.98 3.60
N LEU A 269 9.36 -0.20 3.06
CA LEU A 269 9.63 -0.49 1.64
C LEU A 269 8.74 0.34 0.71
N THR A 270 7.47 0.57 1.07
CA THR A 270 6.58 1.48 0.34
C THR A 270 7.12 2.91 0.35
N ALA A 271 7.66 3.37 1.49
CA ALA A 271 8.27 4.70 1.57
C ALA A 271 9.48 4.83 0.65
N LEU A 272 10.40 3.86 0.73
CA LEU A 272 11.59 3.80 -0.12
C LEU A 272 11.26 3.75 -1.62
N ARG A 273 10.16 3.10 -2.00
CA ARG A 273 9.67 3.05 -3.40
C ARG A 273 9.25 4.40 -3.95
N VAL A 274 8.71 5.30 -3.14
CA VAL A 274 8.19 6.60 -3.61
C VAL A 274 9.04 7.80 -3.17
N ASP A 275 10.15 7.56 -2.47
CA ASP A 275 11.04 8.59 -1.95
C ASP A 275 11.56 9.55 -3.03
N ASP A 276 11.90 9.03 -4.21
CA ASP A 276 12.36 9.87 -5.32
C ASP A 276 11.28 10.84 -5.81
N LEU A 277 10.01 10.43 -5.79
CA LEU A 277 8.89 11.34 -6.06
C LEU A 277 8.71 12.37 -4.93
N VAL A 278 8.78 11.96 -3.66
CA VAL A 278 8.65 12.86 -2.51
C VAL A 278 9.77 13.89 -2.51
N ARG A 279 11.02 13.46 -2.69
CA ARG A 279 12.21 14.32 -2.77
C ARG A 279 12.12 15.32 -3.91
N ARG A 280 11.74 14.89 -5.12
CA ARG A 280 11.54 15.82 -6.25
C ARG A 280 10.46 16.86 -5.96
N THR A 281 9.43 16.48 -5.20
CA THR A 281 8.30 17.36 -4.89
C THR A 281 8.60 18.33 -3.74
N LYS A 282 9.42 17.91 -2.75
CA LYS A 282 9.62 18.66 -1.50
C LYS A 282 11.05 19.16 -1.26
N GLY A 283 12.03 18.71 -2.04
CA GLY A 283 13.45 19.02 -1.81
C GLY A 283 14.04 18.36 -0.55
N THR A 284 13.46 17.26 -0.06
CA THR A 284 13.95 16.57 1.16
C THR A 284 15.19 15.73 0.90
N ARG A 285 15.97 15.41 1.95
CA ARG A 285 17.03 14.39 1.86
C ARG A 285 16.43 13.04 1.43
N ALA A 286 17.18 12.29 0.62
CA ALA A 286 16.77 10.95 0.19
C ALA A 286 16.71 10.00 1.39
N LEU A 287 15.69 9.15 1.42
CA LEU A 287 15.65 8.01 2.33
C LEU A 287 16.69 6.97 1.92
N ASN A 288 17.29 6.32 2.92
CA ASN A 288 18.29 5.29 2.70
C ASN A 288 17.93 4.04 3.51
N ALA A 289 17.97 2.87 2.86
CA ALA A 289 17.74 1.60 3.55
C ALA A 289 18.82 1.25 4.59
N LYS A 290 19.97 1.94 4.61
CA LYS A 290 20.97 1.86 5.70
C LYS A 290 20.53 2.58 6.98
N ASP A 291 19.56 3.47 6.90
CA ASP A 291 19.12 4.35 7.99
C ASP A 291 17.67 4.01 8.34
N ALA A 292 17.47 2.80 8.88
CA ALA A 292 16.14 2.30 9.24
C ALA A 292 15.40 3.23 10.22
N PRO A 293 16.04 3.78 11.28
CA PRO A 293 15.39 4.74 12.18
C PRO A 293 14.83 5.96 11.45
N GLN A 294 15.57 6.55 10.51
CA GLN A 294 15.07 7.68 9.73
C GLN A 294 13.89 7.29 8.81
N VAL A 295 13.89 6.10 8.23
CA VAL A 295 12.76 5.63 7.41
C VAL A 295 11.52 5.48 8.29
N TYR A 296 11.63 4.88 9.48
CA TYR A 296 10.53 4.77 10.44
C TYR A 296 10.02 6.15 10.89
N LYS A 297 10.91 7.09 11.21
CA LYS A 297 10.54 8.50 11.50
C LYS A 297 9.61 9.07 10.46
N THR A 298 10.01 8.86 9.21
CA THR A 298 9.41 9.51 8.07
C THR A 298 7.99 9.01 7.82
N ILE A 299 7.71 7.74 8.11
CA ILE A 299 6.38 7.14 7.94
C ILE A 299 5.50 7.23 9.20
N MET A 300 6.09 7.51 10.37
CA MET A 300 5.35 7.70 11.63
C MET A 300 4.98 9.15 11.89
N ASP A 301 5.78 10.12 11.43
CA ASP A 301 5.45 11.53 11.51
C ASP A 301 4.15 11.82 10.71
N PRO A 302 3.08 12.36 11.33
CA PRO A 302 1.79 12.53 10.66
C PRO A 302 1.86 13.37 9.39
N LYS A 303 2.66 14.43 9.37
CA LYS A 303 2.76 15.34 8.21
C LYS A 303 3.52 14.68 7.06
N SER A 304 4.66 14.07 7.35
CA SER A 304 5.43 13.33 6.38
C SER A 304 4.65 12.13 5.84
N ALA A 305 3.97 11.37 6.70
CA ALA A 305 3.15 10.24 6.29
C ALA A 305 2.13 10.64 5.22
N LEU A 306 1.42 11.76 5.38
CA LEU A 306 0.46 12.27 4.38
C LEU A 306 1.11 12.61 3.03
N ASP A 307 2.33 13.15 3.04
CA ASP A 307 3.08 13.40 1.80
C ASP A 307 3.46 12.07 1.10
N TYR A 308 3.87 11.05 1.85
CA TYR A 308 4.15 9.71 1.29
C TYR A 308 2.88 9.00 0.80
N MET A 309 1.75 9.13 1.50
CA MET A 309 0.45 8.66 1.02
C MET A 309 0.10 9.27 -0.33
N ALA A 310 0.24 10.60 -0.44
CA ALA A 310 -0.03 11.32 -1.67
C ALA A 310 0.89 10.86 -2.81
N ALA A 311 2.16 10.58 -2.52
CA ALA A 311 3.11 10.03 -3.50
C ALA A 311 2.72 8.62 -3.98
N VAL A 312 2.28 7.72 -3.08
CA VAL A 312 1.78 6.38 -3.45
C VAL A 312 0.55 6.46 -4.36
N ILE A 313 -0.40 7.33 -4.02
CA ILE A 313 -1.62 7.51 -4.82
C ILE A 313 -1.29 8.15 -6.17
N LYS A 314 -0.41 9.16 -6.19
CA LYS A 314 0.08 9.76 -7.43
C LYS A 314 0.73 8.72 -8.33
N THR A 315 1.56 7.85 -7.76
CA THR A 315 2.21 6.74 -8.49
C THR A 315 1.17 5.81 -9.11
N SER A 316 0.10 5.47 -8.37
CA SER A 316 -1.03 4.69 -8.88
C SER A 316 -1.70 5.34 -10.09
N ILE A 317 -2.02 6.63 -10.00
CA ILE A 317 -2.64 7.40 -11.10
C ILE A 317 -1.71 7.43 -12.32
N THR A 318 -0.43 7.73 -12.11
CA THR A 318 0.57 7.82 -13.18
C THR A 318 0.76 6.48 -13.88
N ALA A 319 0.99 5.40 -13.13
CA ALA A 319 1.22 4.07 -13.71
C ALA A 319 0.03 3.60 -14.56
N TYR A 320 -1.20 3.77 -14.08
CA TYR A 320 -2.39 3.40 -14.84
C TYR A 320 -2.57 4.25 -16.10
N ARG A 321 -2.28 5.55 -16.02
CA ARG A 321 -2.36 6.46 -17.16
C ARG A 321 -1.32 6.14 -18.22
N GLU A 322 -0.08 5.91 -17.82
CA GLU A 322 1.06 5.74 -18.73
C GLU A 322 1.18 4.31 -19.27
N VAL A 323 0.94 3.31 -18.42
CA VAL A 323 1.10 1.89 -18.79
C VAL A 323 -0.20 1.32 -19.35
N ALA A 324 -1.31 1.50 -18.65
CA ALA A 324 -2.60 0.90 -19.02
C ALA A 324 -3.45 1.79 -19.96
N GLY A 325 -3.06 3.05 -20.14
CA GLY A 325 -3.84 4.02 -20.94
C GLY A 325 -5.19 4.35 -20.30
N VAL A 326 -5.28 4.30 -18.97
CA VAL A 326 -6.50 4.60 -18.20
C VAL A 326 -6.21 5.66 -17.17
N ASP A 327 -6.94 6.76 -17.22
CA ASP A 327 -6.86 7.81 -16.21
C ASP A 327 -7.84 7.52 -15.08
N ILE A 328 -7.31 7.08 -13.94
CA ILE A 328 -8.06 6.74 -12.73
C ILE A 328 -8.18 7.91 -11.75
N SER A 329 -7.71 9.12 -12.11
CA SER A 329 -7.68 10.28 -11.22
C SER A 329 -9.06 10.86 -10.85
N LYS A 330 -10.14 10.25 -11.34
CA LYS A 330 -11.53 10.61 -11.02
C LYS A 330 -12.26 9.52 -10.25
N ASN A 331 -11.57 8.43 -9.87
CA ASN A 331 -12.16 7.34 -9.10
C ASN A 331 -11.33 7.07 -7.83
N PRO A 332 -11.63 7.75 -6.71
CA PRO A 332 -10.94 7.55 -5.44
C PRO A 332 -11.03 6.13 -4.88
N GLY A 333 -12.10 5.39 -5.16
CA GLY A 333 -12.19 3.99 -4.78
C GLY A 333 -11.14 3.12 -5.46
N ILE A 334 -10.81 3.37 -6.73
CA ILE A 334 -9.73 2.63 -7.40
C ILE A 334 -8.37 2.99 -6.84
N THR A 335 -8.10 4.26 -6.54
CA THR A 335 -6.82 4.60 -5.90
C THR A 335 -6.71 4.01 -4.49
N ALA A 336 -7.81 3.96 -3.72
CA ALA A 336 -7.84 3.31 -2.41
C ALA A 336 -7.66 1.78 -2.51
N THR A 337 -8.21 1.17 -3.57
CA THR A 337 -7.95 -0.24 -3.89
C THR A 337 -6.47 -0.50 -4.12
N LEU A 338 -5.81 0.36 -4.91
CA LEU A 338 -4.38 0.22 -5.21
C LEU A 338 -3.50 0.55 -4.01
N TYR A 339 -3.91 1.49 -3.17
CA TYR A 339 -3.25 1.80 -1.90
C TYR A 339 -3.21 0.56 -0.99
N ASN A 340 -4.33 -0.15 -0.87
CA ASN A 340 -4.42 -1.37 -0.08
C ASN A 340 -3.66 -2.55 -0.68
N LEU A 341 -3.71 -2.71 -2.01
CA LEU A 341 -3.18 -3.90 -2.68
C LEU A 341 -1.70 -3.81 -3.07
N GLY A 342 -1.13 -2.62 -3.25
CA GLY A 342 0.22 -2.45 -3.80
C GLY A 342 0.36 -2.97 -5.23
N ASP A 343 1.59 -3.36 -5.61
CA ASP A 343 1.96 -3.94 -6.93
C ASP A 343 1.42 -3.15 -8.13
N VAL A 344 1.53 -1.83 -8.04
CA VAL A 344 0.83 -0.89 -8.92
C VAL A 344 1.17 -1.11 -10.39
N TYR A 345 2.47 -1.21 -10.72
CA TYR A 345 2.92 -1.35 -12.10
C TYR A 345 2.56 -2.72 -12.69
N ASP A 346 2.74 -3.80 -11.95
CA ASP A 346 2.31 -5.14 -12.36
C ASP A 346 0.81 -5.17 -12.68
N ARG A 347 -0.01 -4.58 -11.82
CA ARG A 347 -1.45 -4.46 -12.05
C ARG A 347 -1.77 -3.59 -13.27
N ALA A 348 -1.03 -2.51 -13.49
CA ALA A 348 -1.18 -1.67 -14.68
C ALA A 348 -0.79 -2.42 -15.97
N TYR A 349 0.31 -3.20 -15.98
CA TYR A 349 0.68 -4.05 -17.10
C TYR A 349 -0.34 -5.17 -17.35
N ALA A 350 -0.86 -5.79 -16.29
CA ALA A 350 -1.93 -6.78 -16.40
C ALA A 350 -3.20 -6.17 -17.02
N LEU A 351 -3.57 -4.96 -16.61
CA LEU A 351 -4.68 -4.22 -17.22
C LEU A 351 -4.39 -3.87 -18.69
N LYS A 352 -3.18 -3.39 -19.01
CA LYS A 352 -2.75 -3.12 -20.40
C LYS A 352 -2.95 -4.36 -21.28
N LYS A 353 -2.54 -5.54 -20.79
CA LYS A 353 -2.72 -6.82 -21.50
C LYS A 353 -4.19 -7.15 -21.73
N LYS A 354 -5.05 -6.97 -20.71
CA LYS A 354 -6.51 -7.17 -20.85
C LYS A 354 -7.11 -6.20 -21.87
N ARG A 355 -6.68 -4.93 -21.85
CA ARG A 355 -7.18 -3.86 -22.73
C ARG A 355 -6.80 -4.02 -24.21
N LYS A 356 -5.81 -4.87 -24.53
CA LYS A 356 -5.56 -5.29 -25.93
C LYS A 356 -6.76 -6.01 -26.55
N ARG A 357 -7.57 -6.70 -25.74
CA ARG A 357 -8.77 -7.42 -26.20
C ARG A 357 -10.02 -6.55 -26.17
N SER A 358 -10.12 -5.62 -25.23
CA SER A 358 -11.23 -4.66 -25.16
C SER A 358 -10.81 -3.37 -24.47
N LYS A 359 -10.93 -2.24 -25.17
CA LYS A 359 -10.60 -0.90 -24.65
C LYS A 359 -11.57 -0.41 -23.57
N ASN A 360 -12.65 -1.14 -23.28
CA ASN A 360 -13.65 -0.77 -22.29
C ASN A 360 -13.40 -1.43 -20.91
N ILE A 361 -12.32 -2.20 -20.77
CA ILE A 361 -11.96 -2.83 -19.49
C ILE A 361 -11.30 -1.80 -18.58
N PHE A 362 -11.93 -1.55 -17.44
CA PHE A 362 -11.41 -0.74 -16.33
C PHE A 362 -10.88 -1.63 -15.19
N PRO A 363 -10.01 -1.10 -14.31
CA PRO A 363 -9.76 -1.76 -13.03
C PRO A 363 -11.05 -1.86 -12.22
N ARG A 364 -11.05 -2.76 -11.25
CA ARG A 364 -12.19 -3.03 -10.38
C ARG A 364 -11.79 -2.78 -8.93
N GLU A 365 -12.76 -2.37 -8.13
CA GLU A 365 -12.57 -2.11 -6.71
C GLU A 365 -12.35 -3.42 -5.94
N ASN A 366 -11.53 -3.36 -4.89
CA ASN A 366 -11.65 -4.31 -3.78
C ASN A 366 -12.67 -3.78 -2.75
N TYR A 367 -12.80 -4.47 -1.62
CA TYR A 367 -13.71 -4.07 -0.53
C TYR A 367 -13.39 -2.67 0.05
N TYR A 368 -12.13 -2.22 0.04
CA TYR A 368 -11.74 -0.84 0.40
C TYR A 368 -12.32 0.17 -0.59
N GLY A 369 -11.93 0.02 -1.85
CA GLY A 369 -12.33 0.95 -2.89
C GLY A 369 -13.83 1.05 -3.04
N TRP A 370 -14.52 -0.07 -2.83
CA TRP A 370 -15.96 -0.12 -2.93
C TRP A 370 -16.66 0.72 -1.85
N LEU A 371 -16.17 0.65 -0.61
CA LEU A 371 -16.66 1.49 0.49
C LEU A 371 -16.43 2.97 0.19
N VAL A 372 -15.21 3.32 -0.26
CA VAL A 372 -14.83 4.70 -0.59
C VAL A 372 -15.75 5.27 -1.66
N ASN A 373 -15.99 4.52 -2.73
CA ASN A 373 -16.91 4.94 -3.80
C ASN A 373 -18.37 5.00 -3.33
N LYS A 374 -18.80 4.10 -2.43
CA LYS A 374 -20.14 4.15 -1.83
C LYS A 374 -20.34 5.42 -1.00
N LYS A 375 -19.32 5.85 -0.26
CA LYS A 375 -19.36 7.03 0.62
C LYS A 375 -18.87 8.31 -0.05
N LEU A 376 -18.60 8.29 -1.37
CA LEU A 376 -17.86 9.34 -2.06
C LEU A 376 -18.45 10.75 -1.91
N LYS A 377 -19.78 10.88 -1.94
CA LYS A 377 -20.47 12.17 -1.74
C LYS A 377 -20.15 12.76 -0.36
N GLU A 378 -20.15 11.93 0.69
CA GLU A 378 -19.81 12.34 2.06
C GLU A 378 -18.31 12.64 2.17
N LEU A 379 -17.43 11.82 1.60
CA LEU A 379 -15.99 12.06 1.68
C LEU A 379 -15.55 13.35 0.99
N TYR A 380 -16.20 13.75 -0.10
CA TYR A 380 -15.92 15.03 -0.73
C TYR A 380 -16.21 16.22 0.20
N THR A 381 -17.26 16.18 1.02
CA THR A 381 -17.59 17.30 1.92
C THR A 381 -16.55 17.51 3.00
N LEU A 382 -15.78 16.47 3.35
CA LEU A 382 -14.71 16.57 4.33
C LEU A 382 -13.58 17.47 3.85
N VAL A 383 -13.35 17.58 2.55
CA VAL A 383 -12.15 18.24 1.99
C VAL A 383 -12.48 19.30 0.94
N LYS A 384 -13.71 19.83 0.99
CA LYS A 384 -14.11 21.00 0.21
C LYS A 384 -13.28 22.24 0.55
#